data_AF-B7AMV4-F1
#
_entry.id   AF-B7AMV4-F1
#
_cell.length_a   1.000
_cell.length_b   1.000
_cell.length_c   1.000
_cell.angle_alpha   90.00
_cell.angle_beta   90.00
_cell.angle_gamma   90.00
#
_symmetry.space_group_name_H-M   'P 1'
#
loop_
_entity.id
_entity.type
_entity.pdbx_description
1 polymer ?
#
loop_
_entity_poly.entity_id
_entity_poly.type
_entity_poly.pdbx_seq_one_letter_code
_entity_poly.pdbx_strand_id
1 'polypeptide(L)'
;EFTEYLGIDGKKERVYFDNNYTLTYTNSVDQDPYISAEKIMTQIATGSIDALITDKSNLRGFSTTDESAFIDLTTCLTDEEFNKVSDYVIYYKLSDGTELPVALDLTATKLVKDMGLSVKNPCFAIVRSSTHIDNATAFIRYAFDLD
;
A
#
# COMPACT_ATOMS: atom_id res chain seq x y z
N GLU A 1 3.69 -12.07 15.14
CA GLU A 1 2.52 -11.18 15.16
C GLU A 1 1.73 -11.25 13.84
N PHE A 2 2.09 -10.60 12.73
CA PHE A 2 1.26 -10.72 11.50
C PHE A 2 1.31 -12.08 10.80
N THR A 3 2.47 -12.75 10.74
CA THR A 3 2.55 -14.13 10.23
C THR A 3 1.76 -15.13 11.08
N GLU A 4 1.65 -14.87 12.39
CA GLU A 4 0.80 -15.65 13.30
C GLU A 4 -0.68 -15.35 13.07
N TYR A 5 -1.04 -14.07 12.83
CA TYR A 5 -2.38 -13.65 12.42
C TYR A 5 -2.82 -14.35 11.13
N LEU A 6 -1.91 -14.46 10.14
CA LEU A 6 -2.16 -15.21 8.91
C LEU A 6 -2.17 -16.74 9.09
N GLY A 7 -1.81 -17.26 10.27
CA GLY A 7 -1.73 -18.70 10.53
C GLY A 7 -0.63 -19.42 9.77
N ILE A 8 0.39 -18.70 9.26
CA ILE A 8 1.48 -19.26 8.45
C ILE A 8 2.75 -19.46 9.27
N ASP A 9 3.48 -20.54 8.99
CA ASP A 9 4.65 -20.96 9.78
C ASP A 9 5.91 -20.10 9.56
N GLY A 10 5.86 -19.12 8.65
CA GLY A 10 6.96 -18.24 8.28
C GLY A 10 8.13 -18.93 7.56
N LYS A 11 8.06 -20.24 7.31
CA LYS A 11 9.13 -21.05 6.70
C LYS A 11 8.87 -21.36 5.23
N LYS A 12 7.61 -21.64 4.86
CA LYS A 12 7.20 -21.90 3.46
C LYS A 12 6.54 -20.69 2.79
N GLU A 13 5.79 -19.90 3.55
CA GLU A 13 5.17 -18.64 3.12
C GLU A 13 5.77 -17.52 3.97
N ARG A 14 6.52 -16.63 3.32
CA ARG A 14 7.22 -15.53 3.99
C ARG A 14 6.55 -14.22 3.62
N VAL A 15 6.12 -13.46 4.62
CA VAL A 15 5.83 -12.03 4.42
C VAL A 15 7.17 -11.32 4.33
N TYR A 16 7.48 -10.78 3.16
CA TYR A 16 8.73 -10.06 2.91
C TYR A 16 8.43 -8.56 2.79
N PHE A 17 8.90 -7.79 3.76
CA PHE A 17 8.88 -6.33 3.70
C PHE A 17 10.20 -5.86 3.09
N ASP A 18 10.17 -5.45 1.82
CA ASP A 18 11.35 -4.85 1.17
C ASP A 18 11.40 -3.35 1.43
N ASN A 19 12.30 -2.94 2.34
CA ASN A 19 12.55 -1.53 2.66
C ASN A 19 13.75 -0.94 1.88
N ASN A 20 14.32 -1.67 0.90
CA ASN A 20 15.54 -1.24 0.21
C ASN A 20 15.32 -0.13 -0.83
N TYR A 21 14.07 0.24 -1.11
CA TYR A 21 13.75 1.27 -2.09
C TYR A 21 13.57 2.63 -1.41
N THR A 22 14.52 3.54 -1.65
CA THR A 22 14.44 4.92 -1.14
C THR A 22 13.98 5.86 -2.25
N LEU A 23 12.77 6.44 -2.10
CA LEU A 23 12.27 7.53 -2.95
C LEU A 23 12.55 8.88 -2.27
N THR A 24 13.82 9.23 -2.11
CA THR A 24 14.20 10.56 -1.61
C THR A 24 14.61 11.43 -2.80
N TYR A 25 13.73 12.34 -3.21
CA TYR A 25 14.04 13.34 -4.22
C TYR A 25 14.77 14.52 -3.57
N THR A 26 16.11 14.43 -3.48
CA THR A 26 16.96 15.61 -3.26
C THR A 26 17.12 16.36 -4.58
N ASN A 27 17.10 17.69 -4.56
CA ASN A 27 16.94 18.48 -5.79
C ASN A 27 18.03 18.22 -6.85
N SER A 28 17.56 18.12 -8.10
CA SER A 28 18.25 18.13 -9.40
C SER A 28 19.25 16.99 -9.68
N VAL A 29 18.86 16.12 -10.63
CA VAL A 29 19.66 15.12 -11.38
C VAL A 29 20.01 13.80 -10.67
N ASP A 30 19.39 13.48 -9.54
CA ASP A 30 19.57 12.16 -8.93
C ASP A 30 18.90 11.06 -9.79
N GLN A 31 19.71 10.18 -10.40
CA GLN A 31 19.22 9.03 -11.18
C GLN A 31 18.62 7.93 -10.29
N ASP A 32 19.07 7.84 -9.04
CA ASP A 32 18.71 6.74 -8.13
C ASP A 32 17.21 6.71 -7.77
N PRO A 33 16.53 7.84 -7.44
CA PRO A 33 15.09 7.87 -7.23
C PRO A 33 14.29 7.52 -8.49
N TYR A 34 14.76 7.95 -9.67
CA TYR A 34 14.13 7.63 -10.95
C TYR A 34 14.21 6.13 -11.26
N ILE A 35 15.40 5.53 -11.15
CA ILE A 35 15.62 4.09 -11.34
C ILE A 35 14.81 3.29 -10.30
N SER A 36 14.71 3.77 -9.06
CA SER A 36 13.91 3.12 -8.02
C SER A 36 12.41 3.15 -8.35
N ALA A 37 11.89 4.29 -8.80
CA ALA A 37 10.49 4.41 -9.23
C ALA A 37 10.18 3.50 -10.42
N GLU A 38 11.05 3.45 -11.43
CA GLU A 38 10.88 2.62 -12.63
C GLU A 38 10.92 1.11 -12.30
N LYS A 39 11.79 0.70 -11.38
CA LYS A 39 11.82 -0.65 -10.83
C LYS A 39 10.55 -1.01 -10.06
N ILE A 40 10.05 -0.10 -9.21
CA ILE A 40 8.79 -0.32 -8.48
C ILE A 40 7.63 -0.44 -9.46
N MET A 41 7.54 0.46 -10.45
CA MET A 41 6.49 0.41 -11.49
C MET A 41 6.54 -0.90 -12.29
N THR A 42 7.73 -1.39 -12.63
CA THR A 42 7.88 -2.69 -13.31
C THR A 42 7.42 -3.84 -12.42
N GLN A 43 7.76 -3.82 -11.14
CA GLN A 43 7.33 -4.84 -10.19
C GLN A 43 5.82 -4.81 -9.93
N ILE A 44 5.22 -3.62 -9.87
CA ILE A 44 3.76 -3.44 -9.92
C ILE A 44 3.22 -4.08 -11.20
N ALA A 45 3.69 -3.67 -12.38
CA ALA A 45 3.15 -4.15 -13.66
C ALA A 45 3.27 -5.68 -13.83
N THR A 46 4.28 -6.30 -13.24
CA THR A 46 4.51 -7.76 -13.29
C THR A 46 3.81 -8.54 -12.18
N GLY A 47 3.15 -7.87 -11.23
CA GLY A 47 2.50 -8.50 -10.08
C GLY A 47 3.49 -9.07 -9.05
N SER A 48 4.72 -8.55 -9.03
CA SER A 48 5.76 -8.97 -8.07
C SER A 48 5.65 -8.25 -6.71
N ILE A 49 4.83 -7.20 -6.62
CA ILE A 49 4.52 -6.46 -5.40
C ILE A 49 3.01 -6.55 -5.15
N ASP A 50 2.64 -6.99 -3.95
CA ASP A 50 1.23 -7.12 -3.55
C ASP A 50 0.64 -5.83 -2.97
N ALA A 51 1.47 -5.09 -2.22
CA ALA A 51 1.07 -3.85 -1.59
C ALA A 51 2.27 -2.92 -1.40
N LEU A 52 2.00 -1.62 -1.26
CA LEU A 52 3.00 -0.59 -0.99
C LEU A 52 2.68 0.14 0.30
N ILE A 53 3.73 0.41 1.09
CA ILE A 53 3.72 1.42 2.15
C ILE A 53 4.55 2.59 1.67
N THR A 54 3.92 3.74 1.47
CA THR A 54 4.58 4.96 1.00
C THR A 54 3.83 6.20 1.48
N ASP A 55 4.33 7.40 1.22
CA ASP A 55 3.60 8.62 1.55
C ASP A 55 2.53 8.95 0.49
N LYS A 56 1.59 9.84 0.86
CA LYS A 56 0.50 10.27 0.00
C LYS A 56 0.97 10.93 -1.30
N SER A 57 2.12 11.61 -1.32
CA SER A 57 2.65 12.23 -2.54
C SER A 57 3.14 11.20 -3.55
N ASN A 58 3.81 10.15 -3.09
CA ASN A 58 4.34 9.09 -3.93
C ASN A 58 3.25 8.16 -4.45
N LEU A 59 2.16 7.93 -3.70
CA LEU A 59 1.00 7.15 -4.19
C LEU A 59 0.48 7.66 -5.54
N ARG A 60 0.38 8.99 -5.71
CA ARG A 60 -0.10 9.59 -6.97
C ARG A 60 0.77 9.22 -8.17
N GLY A 61 2.08 9.07 -7.96
CA GLY A 61 3.07 8.84 -9.01
C GLY A 61 2.96 7.48 -9.70
N PHE A 62 2.34 6.50 -9.06
CA PHE A 62 2.19 5.15 -9.62
C PHE A 62 0.93 4.97 -10.47
N SER A 63 0.04 5.97 -10.53
CA SER A 63 -1.24 5.89 -11.23
C SER A 63 -1.32 6.89 -12.38
N THR A 64 -2.08 6.55 -13.43
CA THR A 64 -2.35 7.44 -14.58
C THR A 64 -3.62 8.26 -14.34
N THR A 65 -3.86 9.29 -15.16
CA THR A 65 -5.08 10.11 -15.08
C THR A 65 -6.36 9.29 -15.19
N ASP A 66 -6.32 8.16 -15.89
CA ASP A 66 -7.49 7.37 -16.26
C ASP A 66 -7.51 6.00 -15.58
N GLU A 67 -6.43 5.61 -14.90
CA GLU A 67 -6.33 4.33 -14.22
C GLU A 67 -5.47 4.41 -12.96
N SER A 68 -6.00 3.86 -11.85
CA SER A 68 -5.21 3.65 -10.64
C SER A 68 -4.41 2.35 -10.70
N ALA A 69 -3.15 2.40 -10.28
CA ALA A 69 -2.35 1.19 -10.04
C ALA A 69 -2.76 0.42 -8.78
N PHE A 70 -3.72 0.96 -8.01
CA PHE A 70 -4.20 0.39 -6.76
C PHE A 70 -5.64 -0.09 -6.92
N ILE A 71 -6.02 -1.04 -6.06
CA ILE A 71 -7.37 -1.57 -5.98
C ILE A 71 -8.30 -0.58 -5.26
N ASP A 72 -9.56 -0.56 -5.69
CA ASP A 72 -10.66 0.03 -4.94
C ASP A 72 -10.91 -0.82 -3.68
N LEU A 73 -10.62 -0.27 -2.51
CA LEU A 73 -10.69 -0.98 -1.24
C LEU A 73 -12.10 -1.45 -0.87
N THR A 74 -13.16 -0.90 -1.49
CA THR A 74 -14.53 -1.41 -1.32
C THR A 74 -14.72 -2.79 -1.95
N THR A 75 -13.81 -3.22 -2.82
CA THR A 75 -13.80 -4.59 -3.36
C THR A 75 -13.08 -5.58 -2.46
N CYS A 76 -12.30 -5.10 -1.48
CA CYS A 76 -11.55 -5.92 -0.53
C CYS A 76 -12.22 -6.02 0.84
N LEU A 77 -12.78 -4.91 1.31
CA LEU A 77 -13.39 -4.79 2.63
C LEU A 77 -14.92 -4.91 2.52
N THR A 78 -15.53 -5.53 3.52
CA THR A 78 -16.98 -5.43 3.70
C THR A 78 -17.40 -4.00 4.03
N ASP A 79 -18.68 -3.65 3.81
CA ASP A 79 -19.21 -2.33 4.18
C ASP A 79 -18.97 -1.99 5.66
N GLU A 80 -19.08 -2.98 6.55
CA GLU A 80 -18.82 -2.79 7.99
C GLU A 80 -17.34 -2.45 8.25
N GLU A 81 -16.42 -3.22 7.69
CA GLU A 81 -14.98 -2.99 7.81
C GLU A 81 -14.58 -1.64 7.20
N PHE A 82 -15.09 -1.33 6.00
CA PHE A 82 -14.82 -0.07 5.31
C PHE A 82 -15.29 1.14 6.11
N ASN A 83 -16.48 1.07 6.73
CA ASN A 83 -16.98 2.12 7.59
C ASN A 83 -16.08 2.37 8.81
N LYS A 84 -15.54 1.30 9.43
CA LYS A 84 -14.61 1.42 10.58
C LYS A 84 -13.30 2.13 10.21
N VAL A 85 -12.87 2.04 8.95
CA VAL A 85 -11.62 2.68 8.48
C VAL A 85 -11.83 3.95 7.65
N SER A 86 -13.07 4.39 7.46
CA SER A 86 -13.43 5.47 6.54
C SER A 86 -12.67 6.79 6.79
N ASP A 87 -12.40 7.13 8.05
CA ASP A 87 -11.62 8.32 8.44
C ASP A 87 -10.15 8.29 7.98
N TYR A 88 -9.63 7.11 7.64
CA TYR A 88 -8.25 6.89 7.21
C TYR A 88 -8.12 6.73 5.68
N VAL A 89 -9.23 6.75 4.95
CA VAL A 89 -9.24 6.47 3.52
C VAL A 89 -8.63 7.61 2.72
N ILE A 90 -7.75 7.25 1.79
CA ILE A 90 -7.17 8.14 0.81
C ILE A 90 -7.79 7.85 -0.55
N TYR A 91 -8.45 8.87 -1.09
CA TYR A 91 -9.09 8.81 -2.38
C TYR A 91 -8.15 9.24 -3.51
N TYR A 92 -8.26 8.51 -4.63
CA TYR A 92 -7.66 8.85 -5.90
C TYR A 92 -8.74 9.31 -6.87
N LYS A 93 -8.52 10.45 -7.52
CA LYS A 93 -9.47 11.02 -8.48
C LYS A 93 -9.03 10.77 -9.91
N LEU A 94 -9.89 10.13 -10.67
CA LEU A 94 -9.74 9.93 -12.11
C LEU A 94 -10.14 11.20 -12.89
N SER A 95 -9.71 11.27 -14.14
CA SER A 95 -9.97 12.40 -15.04
C SER A 95 -11.46 12.64 -15.30
N ASP A 96 -12.27 11.58 -15.26
CA ASP A 96 -13.73 11.61 -15.42
C ASP A 96 -14.47 12.10 -14.16
N GLY A 97 -13.74 12.35 -13.07
CA GLY A 97 -14.27 12.81 -11.79
C GLY A 97 -14.57 11.70 -10.79
N THR A 98 -14.45 10.43 -11.16
CA THR A 98 -14.62 9.28 -10.26
C THR A 98 -13.56 9.30 -9.17
N GLU A 99 -13.98 9.07 -7.92
CA GLU A 99 -13.09 8.99 -6.75
C GLU A 99 -13.06 7.56 -6.22
N LEU A 100 -11.87 6.96 -6.22
CA LEU A 100 -11.63 5.58 -5.78
C LEU A 100 -10.94 5.60 -4.40
N PRO A 101 -11.43 4.84 -3.40
CA PRO A 101 -10.72 4.69 -2.13
C PRO A 101 -9.59 3.68 -2.30
N VAL A 102 -8.35 4.16 -2.43
CA VAL A 102 -7.23 3.31 -2.90
C VAL A 102 -6.18 2.98 -1.83
N ALA A 103 -6.18 3.71 -0.72
CA ALA A 103 -5.18 3.54 0.32
C ALA A 103 -5.73 3.93 1.70
N LEU A 104 -5.03 3.51 2.75
CA LEU A 104 -5.32 3.84 4.14
C LEU A 104 -4.12 4.52 4.80
N ASP A 105 -4.36 5.62 5.50
CA ASP A 105 -3.37 6.27 6.36
C ASP A 105 -3.11 5.42 7.60
N LEU A 106 -1.88 4.90 7.72
CA LEU A 106 -1.45 4.07 8.83
C LEU A 106 -0.98 4.88 10.04
N THR A 107 -0.87 6.20 9.97
CA THR A 107 -0.24 7.04 11.00
C THR A 107 -0.80 6.82 12.41
N ALA A 108 -2.10 6.58 12.51
CA ALA A 108 -2.79 6.35 13.79
C ALA A 108 -2.69 4.90 14.29
N THR A 109 -2.24 3.97 13.45
CA THR A 109 -2.14 2.54 13.79
C THR A 109 -0.93 2.26 14.68
N LYS A 110 -0.99 1.17 15.45
CA LYS A 110 0.13 0.73 16.30
C LYS A 110 1.34 0.29 15.46
N LEU A 111 1.10 -0.16 14.23
CA LEU A 111 2.11 -0.64 13.28
C LEU A 111 3.25 0.36 13.02
N VAL A 112 2.95 1.66 12.98
CA VAL A 112 3.99 2.68 12.72
C VAL A 112 5.07 2.68 13.79
N LYS A 113 4.70 2.36 15.04
CA LYS A 113 5.63 2.25 16.16
C LYS A 113 6.42 0.94 16.10
N ASP A 114 5.75 -0.15 15.70
CA ASP A 114 6.33 -1.50 15.77
C ASP A 114 7.22 -1.83 14.56
N MET A 115 6.90 -1.28 13.37
CA MET A 115 7.62 -1.56 12.12
C MET A 115 8.85 -0.67 11.90
N GLY A 116 9.08 0.34 12.74
CA GLY A 116 10.22 1.26 12.58
C GLY A 116 10.26 1.97 11.23
N LEU A 117 9.09 2.25 10.63
CA LEU A 117 8.99 2.86 9.31
C LEU A 117 9.65 4.24 9.32
N SER A 118 10.54 4.48 8.34
CA SER A 118 11.17 5.79 8.13
C SER A 118 10.28 6.78 7.37
N VAL A 119 9.19 6.28 6.77
CA VAL A 119 8.24 7.06 5.98
C VAL A 119 7.36 7.90 6.90
N LYS A 120 7.31 9.22 6.67
CA LYS A 120 6.38 10.13 7.37
C LYS A 120 4.98 9.95 6.82
N ASN A 121 4.00 9.82 7.71
CA ASN A 121 2.58 9.59 7.38
C ASN A 121 2.39 8.41 6.40
N PRO A 122 2.77 7.18 6.82
CA PRO A 122 2.77 6.02 5.94
C PRO A 122 1.34 5.67 5.52
N CYS A 123 1.17 5.43 4.23
CA CYS A 123 -0.08 5.03 3.60
C CYS A 123 0.08 3.63 3.02
N PHE A 124 -0.87 2.75 3.27
CA PHE A 124 -0.89 1.40 2.71
C PHE A 124 -1.87 1.31 1.53
N ALA A 125 -1.40 0.79 0.40
CA ALA A 125 -2.21 0.60 -0.80
C ALA A 125 -1.99 -0.80 -1.38
N ILE A 126 -3.08 -1.50 -1.72
CA ILE A 126 -3.03 -2.81 -2.38
C ILE A 126 -2.84 -2.59 -3.87
N VAL A 127 -1.81 -3.22 -4.43
CA VAL A 127 -1.50 -3.10 -5.86
C VAL A 127 -2.51 -3.90 -6.67
N ARG A 128 -3.04 -3.29 -7.75
CA ARG A 128 -4.12 -3.89 -8.56
C ARG A 128 -3.75 -5.19 -9.25
N SER A 129 -2.48 -5.35 -9.62
CA SER A 129 -1.93 -6.55 -10.24
C SER A 129 -1.55 -7.65 -9.24
N SER A 130 -1.75 -7.43 -7.93
CA SER A 130 -1.45 -8.44 -6.91
C SER A 130 -2.22 -9.74 -7.15
N THR A 131 -1.53 -10.86 -6.96
CA THR A 131 -2.14 -12.20 -6.94
C THR A 131 -2.46 -12.68 -5.53
N HIS A 132 -2.18 -11.85 -4.52
CA HIS A 132 -2.35 -12.13 -3.09
C HIS A 132 -3.21 -11.08 -2.39
N ILE A 133 -4.27 -10.61 -3.06
CA ILE A 133 -5.19 -9.58 -2.56
C ILE A 133 -5.75 -9.94 -1.18
N ASP A 134 -6.09 -11.21 -0.94
CA ASP A 134 -6.62 -11.67 0.35
C ASP A 134 -5.63 -11.45 1.50
N ASN A 135 -4.34 -11.71 1.25
CA ASN A 135 -3.27 -11.50 2.24
C ASN A 135 -3.04 -10.01 2.50
N ALA A 136 -3.05 -9.20 1.44
CA ALA A 136 -2.93 -7.75 1.56
C ALA A 136 -4.16 -7.13 2.27
N THR A 137 -5.34 -7.71 2.08
CA THR A 137 -6.57 -7.32 2.79
C THR A 137 -6.51 -7.73 4.26
N ALA A 138 -6.00 -8.92 4.57
CA ALA A 138 -5.77 -9.37 5.94
C ALA A 138 -4.80 -8.44 6.69
N PHE A 139 -3.83 -7.83 6.00
CA PHE A 139 -2.97 -6.82 6.59
C PHE A 139 -3.75 -5.58 7.04
N ILE A 140 -4.74 -5.12 6.27
CA ILE A 140 -5.60 -4.01 6.67
C ILE A 140 -6.36 -4.35 7.96
N ARG A 141 -6.95 -5.55 8.02
CA ARG A 141 -7.68 -6.03 9.20
C ARG A 141 -6.79 -6.03 10.45
N TYR A 142 -5.59 -6.57 10.30
CA TYR A 142 -4.58 -6.57 11.35
C TYR A 142 -4.16 -5.15 11.76
N ALA A 143 -3.92 -4.25 10.79
CA ALA A 143 -3.45 -2.88 11.05
C ALA A 143 -4.44 -2.04 11.86
N PHE A 144 -5.74 -2.24 11.60
CA PHE A 144 -6.83 -1.45 12.18
C PHE A 144 -7.62 -2.20 13.25
N ASP A 145 -7.14 -3.37 13.70
CA ASP A 145 -7.82 -4.20 14.70
C ASP A 145 -9.30 -4.49 14.31
N LEU A 146 -9.55 -4.89 13.05
CA LEU A 146 -10.92 -5.04 12.49
C LEU A 146 -11.61 -6.39 12.75
N ASP A 147 -11.04 -7.24 13.60
CA ASP A 147 -11.60 -8.57 13.93
C ASP A 147 -12.97 -8.52 14.63
#